data_AF-A0A2V5MLC0-F1
#
_entry.id   AF-A0A2V5MLC0-F1
#
_cell.length_a   1.000
_cell.length_b   1.000
_cell.length_c   1.000
_cell.angle_alpha   90.00
_cell.angle_beta   90.00
_cell.angle_gamma   90.00
#
_symmetry.space_group_name_H-M   'P 1'
#
loop_
_entity.id
_entity.type
_entity.pdbx_description
1 polymer ?
#
loop_
_entity_poly.entity_id
_entity_poly.type
_entity_poly.pdbx_seq_one_letter_code
_entity_poly.pdbx_strand_id
1 'polypeptide(L)'
;MPGQEAEDKILILEDTNGDGKADQTTVFADGLLIPTGVEPGDGGCYVGQSTELLHFKDTDGDGVADRKRIILSSFGTEDTHHILHTLRWGYDGQLYMNQSIYIHTHTETPHGVVRLNSGGILNLRLDT
;
A
#
# COMPACT_ATOMS: atom_id res chain seq x y z
N MET A 1 -13.24 3.22 -17.76
CA MET A 1 -13.52 2.53 -19.04
C MET A 1 -12.35 1.61 -19.39
N PRO A 2 -12.53 0.55 -20.19
CA PRO A 2 -11.39 -0.22 -20.67
C PRO A 2 -10.34 0.69 -21.31
N GLY A 3 -9.08 0.59 -20.87
CA GLY A 3 -7.98 1.46 -21.33
C GLY A 3 -7.89 2.82 -20.65
N GLN A 4 -8.73 3.11 -19.64
CA GLN A 4 -8.57 4.30 -18.81
C GLN A 4 -7.32 4.14 -17.94
N GLU A 5 -6.50 5.18 -17.91
CA GLU A 5 -5.32 5.23 -17.05
C GLU A 5 -5.76 5.26 -15.58
N ALA A 6 -4.92 4.67 -14.74
CA ALA A 6 -5.14 4.66 -13.31
C ALA A 6 -4.90 6.09 -12.77
N GLU A 7 -5.87 6.65 -12.04
CA GLU A 7 -5.84 8.06 -11.62
C GLU A 7 -5.94 8.24 -10.10
N ASP A 8 -6.00 7.14 -9.33
CA ASP A 8 -6.11 7.23 -7.88
C ASP A 8 -4.83 7.83 -7.30
N LYS A 9 -4.98 8.47 -6.13
CA LYS A 9 -3.94 9.29 -5.51
C LYS A 9 -3.76 8.97 -4.03
N ILE A 10 -2.58 9.30 -3.53
CA ILE A 10 -2.29 9.43 -2.11
C ILE A 10 -2.16 10.90 -1.81
N LEU A 11 -2.92 11.37 -0.83
CA LEU A 11 -2.96 12.77 -0.45
C LEU A 11 -2.37 12.93 0.95
N ILE A 12 -1.57 13.98 1.13
CA ILE A 12 -1.20 14.50 2.44
C ILE A 12 -2.19 15.62 2.75
N LEU A 13 -2.87 15.52 3.89
CA LEU A 13 -3.78 16.53 4.42
C LEU A 13 -3.14 17.17 5.64
N GLU A 14 -2.86 18.47 5.56
CA GLU A 14 -2.17 19.20 6.63
C GLU A 14 -3.12 20.21 7.27
N ASP A 15 -3.25 20.14 8.60
CA ASP A 15 -3.88 21.15 9.44
C ASP A 15 -2.78 22.05 10.01
N THR A 16 -2.68 23.27 9.49
CA THR A 16 -1.60 24.21 9.82
C THR A 16 -1.95 25.09 11.03
N ASN A 17 -3.21 25.10 11.45
CA ASN A 17 -3.72 26.00 12.48
C ASN A 17 -4.25 25.26 13.73
N GLY A 18 -4.37 23.93 13.67
CA GLY A 18 -4.76 23.06 14.77
C GLY A 18 -6.27 23.02 15.05
N ASP A 19 -7.12 23.40 14.10
CA ASP A 19 -8.58 23.40 14.26
C ASP A 19 -9.25 22.05 13.92
N GLY A 20 -8.46 21.05 13.53
CA GLY A 20 -8.91 19.72 13.14
C GLY A 20 -9.42 19.63 11.69
N LYS A 21 -9.16 20.65 10.86
CA LYS A 21 -9.46 20.64 9.42
C LYS A 21 -8.19 20.80 8.61
N ALA A 22 -8.15 20.14 7.46
CA ALA A 22 -7.06 20.31 6.53
C ALA A 22 -7.12 21.72 5.90
N ASP A 23 -6.03 22.46 6.02
CA ASP A 23 -5.79 23.74 5.36
C ASP A 23 -5.10 23.55 4.00
N GLN A 24 -4.25 22.52 3.90
CA GLN A 24 -3.50 22.19 2.69
C GLN A 24 -3.71 20.74 2.28
N THR A 25 -3.64 20.52 0.96
CA THR A 25 -3.73 19.18 0.36
C THR A 25 -2.65 19.05 -0.70
N THR A 26 -1.75 18.11 -0.49
CA THR A 26 -0.65 17.80 -1.41
C THR A 26 -0.86 16.42 -2.01
N VAL A 27 -0.67 16.28 -3.32
CA VAL A 27 -0.63 14.97 -3.97
C VAL A 27 0.74 14.37 -3.73
N PHE A 28 0.82 13.39 -2.82
CA PHE A 28 2.08 12.70 -2.51
C PHE A 28 2.46 11.72 -3.62
N ALA A 29 1.49 10.96 -4.13
CA ALA A 29 1.67 10.04 -5.25
C ALA A 29 0.37 9.93 -6.06
N ASP A 30 0.49 9.67 -7.36
CA ASP A 30 -0.64 9.41 -8.25
C ASP A 30 -0.37 8.25 -9.21
N GLY A 31 -1.33 8.01 -10.11
CA GLY A 31 -1.24 6.88 -11.03
C GLY A 31 -1.54 5.54 -10.37
N LEU A 32 -2.25 5.54 -9.24
CA LEU A 32 -2.58 4.33 -8.51
C LEU A 32 -3.83 3.66 -9.08
N LEU A 33 -3.84 2.33 -9.01
CA LEU A 33 -4.94 1.48 -9.47
C LEU A 33 -5.61 0.76 -8.28
N ILE A 34 -6.71 1.28 -7.77
CA ILE A 34 -7.45 0.65 -6.66
C ILE A 34 -6.55 0.49 -5.40
N PRO A 35 -6.02 1.60 -4.85
CA PRO A 35 -5.33 1.56 -3.56
C PRO A 35 -6.34 1.29 -2.44
N THR A 36 -6.04 0.34 -1.56
CA THR A 36 -6.96 -0.14 -0.50
C THR A 36 -6.36 -0.12 0.90
N GLY A 37 -5.07 0.18 1.01
CA GLY A 37 -4.42 0.43 2.29
C GLY A 37 -3.20 1.33 2.11
N VAL A 38 -2.95 2.18 3.11
CA VAL A 38 -1.77 3.04 3.18
C VAL A 38 -1.23 3.00 4.60
N GLU A 39 0.08 2.88 4.77
CA GLU A 39 0.75 2.93 6.07
C GLU A 39 2.08 3.70 5.94
N PRO A 40 2.28 4.82 6.67
CA PRO A 40 3.54 5.56 6.66
C PRO A 40 4.73 4.71 7.12
N GLY A 41 5.90 4.87 6.50
CA GLY A 41 7.11 4.13 6.85
C GLY A 41 8.29 4.40 5.91
N ASP A 42 9.51 4.24 6.43
CA ASP A 42 10.77 4.27 5.67
C ASP A 42 10.99 5.49 4.75
N GLY A 43 10.55 6.67 5.21
CA GLY A 43 10.66 7.93 4.48
C GLY A 43 9.56 8.15 3.44
N GLY A 44 8.45 7.43 3.54
CA GLY A 44 7.26 7.65 2.72
C GLY A 44 6.12 6.77 3.20
N CYS A 45 5.53 5.95 2.32
CA CYS A 45 4.44 5.05 2.70
C CYS A 45 4.42 3.74 1.91
N TYR A 46 3.87 2.72 2.56
CA TYR A 46 3.53 1.43 1.98
C TYR A 46 2.07 1.45 1.54
N VAL A 47 1.79 0.89 0.38
CA VAL A 47 0.47 0.99 -0.26
C VAL A 47 0.07 -0.37 -0.83
N GLY A 48 -1.05 -0.90 -0.35
CA GLY A 48 -1.71 -2.05 -0.95
C GLY A 48 -2.52 -1.57 -2.13
N GLN A 49 -2.18 -2.02 -3.34
CA GLN A 49 -2.80 -1.61 -4.58
C GLN A 49 -3.01 -2.82 -5.49
N SER A 50 -4.25 -3.13 -5.86
CA SER A 50 -4.56 -4.21 -6.80
C SER A 50 -3.77 -5.51 -6.51
N THR A 51 -2.80 -5.86 -7.36
CA THR A 51 -1.96 -7.06 -7.28
C THR A 51 -0.64 -6.86 -6.52
N GLU A 52 -0.38 -5.68 -5.95
CA GLU A 52 0.95 -5.24 -5.47
C GLU A 52 0.92 -4.58 -4.08
N LEU A 53 2.00 -4.77 -3.34
CA LEU A 53 2.41 -3.91 -2.24
C LEU A 53 3.52 -2.98 -2.75
N LEU A 54 3.23 -1.68 -2.80
CA LEU A 54 4.13 -0.64 -3.25
C LEU A 54 4.78 0.08 -2.07
N HIS A 55 5.98 0.60 -2.26
CA HIS A 55 6.60 1.60 -1.39
C HIS A 55 6.87 2.86 -2.20
N PHE A 56 6.32 3.97 -1.73
CA PHE A 56 6.60 5.31 -2.22
C PHE A 56 7.51 6.00 -1.22
N LYS A 57 8.51 6.73 -1.70
CA LYS A 57 9.46 7.46 -0.88
C LYS A 57 9.66 8.86 -1.44
N ASP A 58 9.75 9.83 -0.55
CA ASP A 58 10.20 11.19 -0.81
C ASP A 58 11.65 11.29 -0.29
N THR A 59 12.60 11.62 -1.18
CA THR A 59 14.03 11.71 -0.80
C THR A 59 14.58 13.13 -0.71
N ASP A 60 13.81 14.15 -1.07
CA ASP A 60 14.21 15.56 -1.01
C ASP A 60 13.38 16.42 -0.04
N GLY A 61 12.29 15.86 0.49
CA GLY A 61 11.46 16.45 1.54
C GLY A 61 10.46 17.48 1.02
N ASP A 62 10.11 17.44 -0.26
CA ASP A 62 9.14 18.36 -0.86
C ASP A 62 7.68 17.94 -0.67
N GLY A 63 7.44 16.77 -0.06
CA GLY A 63 6.10 16.23 0.17
C GLY A 63 5.52 15.51 -1.04
N VAL A 64 6.35 15.16 -2.03
CA VAL A 64 6.00 14.37 -3.22
C VAL A 64 6.95 13.17 -3.32
N ALA A 65 6.39 11.99 -3.57
CA ALA A 65 7.20 10.79 -3.74
C ALA A 65 7.99 10.85 -5.07
N ASP A 66 9.31 10.76 -4.97
CA ASP A 66 10.24 10.72 -6.11
C ASP A 66 10.71 9.29 -6.45
N ARG A 67 10.39 8.31 -5.59
CA ARG A 67 10.68 6.89 -5.81
C ARG A 67 9.47 6.00 -5.58
N LYS A 68 9.33 5.00 -6.44
CA LYS A 68 8.35 3.92 -6.36
C LYS A 68 9.05 2.57 -6.48
N ARG A 69 8.75 1.64 -5.57
CA ARG A 69 9.25 0.26 -5.60
C ARG A 69 8.12 -0.73 -5.35
N ILE A 70 8.08 -1.81 -6.11
CA ILE A 70 7.24 -2.97 -5.80
C ILE A 70 7.95 -3.80 -4.73
N ILE A 71 7.31 -3.98 -3.58
CA ILE A 71 7.84 -4.72 -2.43
C ILE A 71 7.43 -6.18 -2.53
N LEU A 72 6.15 -6.41 -2.78
CA LEU A 72 5.58 -7.73 -3.05
C LEU A 72 4.57 -7.61 -4.19
N SER A 73 4.41 -8.69 -4.94
CA SER A 73 3.43 -8.78 -6.03
C SER A 73 2.66 -10.09 -5.96
N SER A 74 1.77 -10.28 -6.92
CA SER A 74 0.99 -11.52 -7.10
C SER A 74 -0.07 -11.72 -6.01
N PHE A 75 -0.62 -10.63 -5.49
CA PHE A 75 -1.89 -10.65 -4.77
C PHE A 75 -3.03 -10.88 -5.76
N GLY A 76 -4.03 -11.65 -5.36
CA GLY A 76 -5.19 -11.94 -6.21
C GLY A 76 -6.10 -10.72 -6.40
N THR A 77 -6.82 -10.69 -7.51
CA THR A 77 -7.77 -9.61 -7.87
C THR A 77 -9.13 -10.15 -8.31
N GLU A 78 -9.50 -11.34 -7.83
CA GLU A 78 -10.77 -11.96 -8.19
C GLU A 78 -11.99 -11.14 -7.73
N ASP A 79 -11.88 -10.43 -6.60
CA ASP A 79 -12.84 -9.44 -6.12
C ASP A 79 -12.12 -8.21 -5.53
N THR A 80 -12.24 -7.07 -6.20
CA THR A 80 -11.54 -5.82 -5.84
C THR A 80 -11.84 -5.30 -4.44
N HIS A 81 -12.95 -5.73 -3.80
CA HIS A 81 -13.29 -5.32 -2.43
C HIS A 81 -12.57 -6.17 -1.36
N HIS A 82 -11.96 -7.27 -1.76
CA HIS A 82 -11.38 -8.29 -0.88
C HIS A 82 -9.86 -8.40 -0.96
N ILE A 83 -9.23 -7.58 -1.82
CA ILE A 83 -7.78 -7.56 -2.09
C ILE A 83 -6.96 -7.12 -0.86
N LEU A 84 -5.64 -7.06 -1.01
CA LEU A 84 -4.71 -6.70 0.06
C LEU A 84 -5.05 -5.33 0.69
N HIS A 85 -5.53 -5.31 1.93
CA HIS A 85 -5.95 -4.10 2.64
C HIS A 85 -5.43 -4.08 4.08
N THR A 86 -5.74 -3.02 4.84
CA THR A 86 -5.41 -2.89 6.28
C THR A 86 -3.94 -3.19 6.56
N LEU A 87 -3.08 -2.26 6.14
CA LEU A 87 -1.66 -2.26 6.44
C LEU A 87 -1.45 -1.72 7.87
N ARG A 88 -0.57 -2.37 8.63
CA ARG A 88 -0.23 -1.89 9.98
C ARG A 88 1.13 -2.37 10.44
N TRP A 89 1.90 -1.49 11.05
CA TRP A 89 3.10 -1.90 11.77
C TRP A 89 2.77 -2.66 13.06
N GLY A 90 3.39 -3.81 13.23
CA GLY A 90 3.46 -4.52 14.50
C GLY A 90 4.54 -3.93 15.41
N TYR A 91 4.39 -4.13 16.72
CA TYR A 91 5.41 -3.73 17.70
C TYR A 91 6.73 -4.51 17.56
N ASP A 92 6.71 -5.60 16.79
CA ASP A 92 7.86 -6.42 16.42
C ASP A 92 8.58 -5.93 15.14
N GLY A 93 8.12 -4.81 14.57
CA GLY A 93 8.70 -4.20 13.37
C GLY A 93 8.28 -4.86 12.05
N GLN A 94 7.29 -5.75 12.07
CA GLN A 94 6.75 -6.35 10.85
C GLN A 94 5.58 -5.56 10.30
N LEU A 95 5.46 -5.50 8.97
CA LEU A 95 4.28 -4.95 8.31
C LEU A 95 3.24 -6.06 8.17
N TYR A 96 2.10 -5.88 8.84
CA TYR A 96 0.95 -6.78 8.73
C TYR A 96 -0.01 -6.28 7.66
N MET A 97 -0.54 -7.22 6.89
CA MET A 97 -1.42 -6.96 5.75
C MET A 97 -2.55 -7.97 5.76
N ASN A 98 -3.78 -7.52 5.52
CA ASN A 98 -4.96 -8.38 5.52
C ASN A 98 -5.41 -8.66 4.10
N GLN A 99 -6.01 -9.83 3.92
CA GLN A 99 -6.75 -10.20 2.72
C GLN A 99 -8.08 -10.81 3.18
N SER A 100 -9.15 -10.55 2.44
CA SER A 100 -10.47 -11.09 2.75
C SER A 100 -10.76 -12.40 2.01
N ILE A 101 -11.96 -12.95 2.20
CA ILE A 101 -12.43 -14.16 1.53
C ILE A 101 -12.59 -13.93 0.01
N TYR A 102 -12.54 -15.00 -0.80
CA TYR A 102 -12.67 -14.98 -2.28
C TYR A 102 -11.47 -14.44 -3.09
N ILE A 103 -10.34 -14.14 -2.44
CA ILE A 103 -9.07 -13.83 -3.11
C ILE A 103 -8.08 -14.97 -2.93
N HIS A 104 -7.23 -15.19 -3.94
CA HIS A 104 -6.12 -16.14 -3.86
C HIS A 104 -4.78 -15.45 -4.14
N THR A 105 -3.91 -15.39 -3.13
CA THR A 105 -2.57 -14.82 -3.25
C THR A 105 -1.51 -15.89 -3.39
N HIS A 106 -0.58 -15.62 -4.30
CA HIS A 106 0.53 -16.49 -4.65
C HIS A 106 1.80 -15.67 -4.79
N THR A 107 2.33 -15.22 -3.66
CA THR A 107 3.45 -14.28 -3.62
C THR A 107 4.76 -15.03 -3.43
N GLU A 108 5.76 -14.68 -4.24
CA GLU A 108 7.13 -15.14 -4.04
C GLU A 108 7.86 -14.23 -3.05
N THR A 109 8.57 -14.85 -2.11
CA THR A 109 9.41 -14.16 -1.13
C THR A 109 10.83 -14.73 -1.20
N PRO A 110 11.84 -14.05 -0.62
CA PRO A 110 13.19 -14.62 -0.47
C PRO A 110 13.22 -15.99 0.24
N HIS A 111 12.18 -16.32 1.01
CA HIS A 111 12.04 -17.58 1.75
C HIS A 111 11.19 -18.63 1.03
N GLY A 112 10.74 -18.35 -0.19
CA GLY A 112 9.91 -19.23 -1.00
C GLY A 112 8.51 -18.69 -1.26
N VAL A 113 7.68 -19.52 -1.88
CA VAL A 113 6.32 -19.16 -2.27
C VAL A 113 5.38 -19.21 -1.07
N VAL A 114 4.69 -18.11 -0.81
CA VAL A 114 3.62 -18.01 0.19
C VAL A 114 2.27 -18.02 -0.53
N ARG A 115 1.36 -18.85 -0.04
CA ARG A 115 0.01 -18.99 -0.60
C ARG A 115 -1.05 -18.68 0.46
N LEU A 116 -2.01 -17.84 0.10
CA LEU A 116 -3.17 -17.53 0.92
C LEU A 116 -4.44 -17.66 0.06
N ASN A 117 -5.15 -18.78 0.23
CA ASN A 117 -6.29 -19.17 -0.59
C ASN A 117 -7.65 -18.86 0.06
N SER A 118 -7.69 -17.93 1.02
CA SER A 118 -8.88 -17.51 1.76
C SER A 118 -8.59 -16.17 2.46
N GLY A 119 -9.48 -15.73 3.35
CA GLY A 119 -9.21 -14.60 4.22
C GLY A 119 -8.10 -14.92 5.24
N GLY A 120 -7.22 -13.97 5.50
CA GLY A 120 -6.11 -14.14 6.42
C GLY A 120 -5.20 -12.93 6.54
N ILE A 121 -4.15 -13.10 7.34
CA ILE A 121 -3.15 -12.07 7.61
C ILE A 121 -1.80 -12.57 7.07
N LEU A 122 -1.13 -11.72 6.31
CA LEU A 122 0.25 -11.86 5.88
C LEU A 122 1.11 -10.87 6.68
N ASN A 123 2.33 -11.24 7.01
CA ASN A 123 3.31 -10.37 7.64
C ASN A 123 4.60 -10.36 6.82
N LEU A 124 5.21 -9.18 6.73
CA LEU A 124 6.47 -8.97 6.02
C LEU A 124 7.50 -8.34 6.96
N ARG A 125 8.69 -8.92 6.98
CA ARG A 125 9.90 -8.30 7.52
C ARG A 125 10.66 -7.65 6.37
N LEU A 126 11.02 -6.38 6.49
CA LEU A 126 11.64 -5.63 5.38
C LEU A 126 13.16 -5.75 5.31
N ASP A 127 13.78 -6.27 6.36
CA ASP A 127 15.22 -6.43 6.56
C ASP A 127 15.76 -7.78 6.04
N THR A 128 14.91 -8.61 5.43
CA THR A 128 15.22 -9.96 4.91
C THR A 128 14.91 -10.09 3.44
#